data_AF-A0A366SAH8-F1
#
_entry.id   AF-A0A366SAH8-F1
#
_cell.length_a   1.000
_cell.length_b   1.000
_cell.length_c   1.000
_cell.angle_alpha   90.00
_cell.angle_beta   90.00
_cell.angle_gamma   90.00
#
_symmetry.space_group_name_H-M   'P 1'
#
loop_
_entity.id
_entity.type
_entity.pdbx_description
1 polymer ?
#
loop_
_entity_poly.entity_id
_entity_poly.type
_entity_poly.pdbx_seq_one_letter_code
_entity_poly.pdbx_strand_id
1 'polypeptide(L)'
;MFVRQVLQLTSLCTLVHAHGYLSKPMSRTGLNAEAGPDTCPECTILEPVTAWPDLDSAEVGRTGPCGYNARVSVDYNQPGPNWGKKPVATYSPGQVIDVQWCVDNNGDHGGMFAYRICQDQSIVDKFLDPDYIPTQAEKQAAEDCFEEGLLPCTDVDGQTCGYSPDCSPGQPCYRNDWFTCKSFDGNQDGKGCRGVDNAPINSCYTSIAGGYTVSGKIKIPEYVSNHTLLSFKWNSFQTPQVYLTCADIAITE
;
A
#
# COMPACT_ATOMS: atom_id res chain seq x y z
N MET A 1 18.71 -54.28 -19.16
CA MET A 1 19.06 -53.74 -17.83
C MET A 1 20.10 -52.65 -18.06
N PHE A 2 19.91 -51.35 -17.83
CA PHE A 2 18.94 -50.58 -17.05
C PHE A 2 18.65 -49.26 -17.79
N VAL A 3 17.36 -48.88 -17.83
CA VAL A 3 16.89 -47.55 -18.24
C VAL A 3 17.23 -46.58 -17.11
N ARG A 4 17.96 -45.49 -17.36
CA ARG A 4 18.06 -44.37 -16.41
C ARG A 4 17.05 -43.31 -16.78
N GLN A 5 15.99 -43.26 -15.98
CA GLN A 5 14.93 -42.26 -16.02
C GLN A 5 15.47 -40.87 -15.65
N VAL A 6 14.88 -39.89 -16.32
CA VAL A 6 14.97 -38.44 -16.10
C VAL A 6 14.50 -38.08 -14.69
N LEU A 7 15.23 -37.20 -14.01
CA LEU A 7 14.72 -36.44 -12.86
C LEU A 7 14.80 -34.95 -13.21
N GLN A 8 13.72 -34.41 -13.79
CA GLN A 8 13.50 -32.97 -13.83
C GLN A 8 13.11 -32.55 -12.41
N LEU A 9 13.96 -31.75 -11.75
CA LEU A 9 13.56 -31.04 -10.54
C LEU A 9 12.50 -30.00 -10.94
N THR A 10 11.25 -30.27 -10.61
CA THR A 10 10.21 -29.25 -10.52
C THR A 10 10.56 -28.34 -9.34
N SER A 11 11.07 -27.14 -9.63
CA SER A 11 11.14 -26.08 -8.63
C SER A 11 9.70 -25.66 -8.32
N LEU A 12 9.12 -26.19 -7.24
CA LEU A 12 7.88 -25.64 -6.71
C LEU A 12 8.15 -24.19 -6.31
N CYS A 13 7.48 -23.25 -6.96
CA CYS A 13 7.45 -21.85 -6.54
C CYS A 13 7.01 -21.78 -5.08
N THR A 14 7.94 -21.45 -4.18
CA THR A 14 7.58 -20.87 -2.89
C THR A 14 7.05 -19.48 -3.19
N LEU A 15 5.76 -19.42 -3.50
CA LEU A 15 4.99 -18.20 -3.66
C LEU A 15 4.80 -17.55 -2.28
N VAL A 16 5.89 -17.05 -1.70
CA VAL A 16 5.82 -16.12 -0.56
C VAL A 16 5.43 -14.79 -1.18
N HIS A 17 4.13 -14.48 -1.18
CA HIS A 17 3.69 -13.15 -1.58
C HIS A 17 3.82 -12.25 -0.35
N ALA A 18 4.20 -10.99 -0.55
CA ALA A 18 4.04 -10.00 0.51
C ALA A 18 2.56 -9.78 0.74
N HIS A 19 2.25 -9.26 1.91
CA HIS A 19 0.87 -9.16 2.31
C HIS A 19 0.71 -8.00 3.27
N GLY A 20 0.01 -6.96 2.83
CA GLY A 20 -0.30 -5.83 3.68
C GLY A 20 -1.30 -4.85 3.08
N TYR A 21 -1.87 -4.00 3.93
CA TYR A 21 -2.89 -3.01 3.54
C TYR A 21 -2.95 -1.85 4.54
N LEU A 22 -3.48 -0.70 4.09
CA LEU A 22 -3.68 0.47 4.95
C LEU A 22 -4.75 0.23 6.02
N SER A 23 -4.41 0.43 7.29
CA SER A 23 -5.27 0.17 8.45
C SER A 23 -5.69 1.44 9.21
N LYS A 24 -4.99 2.57 9.04
CA LYS A 24 -5.35 3.87 9.62
C LYS A 24 -4.98 5.05 8.69
N PRO A 25 -5.94 5.91 8.30
CA PRO A 25 -7.39 5.69 8.39
C PRO A 25 -7.80 4.39 7.70
N MET A 26 -8.90 3.77 8.14
CA MET A 26 -9.29 2.45 7.64
C MET A 26 -9.55 2.50 6.13
N SER A 27 -8.83 1.68 5.37
CA SER A 27 -8.97 1.61 3.91
C SER A 27 -10.26 0.92 3.49
N ARG A 28 -10.63 1.08 2.21
CA ARG A 28 -11.71 0.32 1.56
C ARG A 28 -11.53 -1.19 1.72
N THR A 29 -10.30 -1.67 1.57
CA THR A 29 -9.90 -3.06 1.80
C THR A 29 -10.17 -3.48 3.24
N GLY A 30 -9.73 -2.68 4.21
CA GLY A 30 -9.96 -2.94 5.63
C GLY A 30 -11.44 -2.94 6.02
N LEU A 31 -12.22 -1.96 5.56
CA LEU A 31 -13.67 -1.90 5.78
C LEU A 31 -14.40 -3.13 5.25
N ASN A 32 -13.98 -3.63 4.08
CA ASN A 32 -14.61 -4.81 3.50
C ASN A 32 -14.20 -6.11 4.21
N ALA A 33 -13.00 -6.17 4.78
CA ALA A 33 -12.59 -7.26 5.65
C ALA A 33 -13.35 -7.23 6.99
N GLU A 34 -13.51 -6.06 7.61
CA GLU A 34 -14.30 -5.89 8.84
C GLU A 34 -15.77 -6.29 8.64
N ALA A 35 -16.33 -6.02 7.45
CA ALA A 35 -17.68 -6.46 7.09
C ALA A 35 -17.78 -7.96 6.80
N GLY A 36 -16.66 -8.64 6.53
CA GLY A 36 -16.57 -10.08 6.27
C GLY A 36 -16.35 -10.54 4.81
N PRO A 37 -16.78 -9.82 3.75
CA PRO A 37 -16.58 -10.29 2.38
C PRO A 37 -15.13 -10.40 1.90
N ASP A 38 -14.21 -9.56 2.40
CA ASP A 38 -12.78 -9.74 2.09
C ASP A 38 -12.11 -10.69 3.09
N THR A 39 -11.87 -11.93 2.65
CA THR A 39 -11.28 -12.98 3.48
C THR A 39 -9.76 -12.92 3.57
N CYS A 40 -9.10 -12.04 2.82
CA CYS A 40 -7.65 -11.81 2.86
C CYS A 40 -7.36 -10.37 2.41
N PRO A 41 -7.59 -9.36 3.26
CA PRO A 41 -7.36 -7.96 2.89
C PRO A 41 -5.91 -7.72 2.42
N GLU A 42 -4.97 -8.40 3.06
CA GLU A 42 -3.55 -8.33 2.75
C GLU A 42 -3.16 -8.92 1.39
N CYS A 43 -4.06 -9.66 0.72
CA CYS A 43 -3.85 -10.21 -0.62
C CYS A 43 -4.14 -9.21 -1.77
N THR A 44 -4.36 -7.92 -1.47
CA THR A 44 -4.62 -6.89 -2.48
C THR A 44 -3.31 -6.46 -3.15
N ILE A 45 -2.98 -7.10 -4.28
CA ILE A 45 -1.64 -7.08 -4.86
C ILE A 45 -1.63 -6.71 -6.35
N LEU A 46 -0.59 -5.99 -6.77
CA LEU A 46 -0.18 -5.78 -8.16
C LEU A 46 1.07 -6.61 -8.45
N GLU A 47 0.95 -7.61 -9.32
CA GLU A 47 2.05 -8.48 -9.72
C GLU A 47 1.78 -9.21 -11.05
N PRO A 48 2.83 -9.69 -11.75
CA PRO A 48 4.24 -9.35 -11.54
C PRO A 48 4.58 -7.97 -12.11
N VAL A 49 5.34 -7.15 -11.36
CA VAL A 49 5.77 -5.81 -11.80
C VAL A 49 7.19 -5.46 -11.36
N THR A 50 7.81 -4.48 -12.02
CA THR A 50 9.08 -3.90 -11.53
C THR A 50 8.78 -2.97 -10.35
N ALA A 51 8.88 -3.50 -9.13
CA ALA A 51 8.64 -2.73 -7.90
C ALA A 51 9.89 -1.99 -7.39
N TRP A 52 11.09 -2.36 -7.85
CA TRP A 52 12.37 -1.88 -7.35
C TRP A 52 13.44 -1.89 -8.46
N PRO A 53 14.41 -0.95 -8.48
CA PRO A 53 14.59 0.20 -7.58
C PRO A 53 13.74 1.42 -7.95
N ASP A 54 13.12 1.44 -9.13
CA ASP A 54 12.25 2.52 -9.55
C ASP A 54 10.82 2.28 -9.04
N LEU A 55 10.43 3.05 -8.03
CA LEU A 55 9.21 2.84 -7.24
C LEU A 55 7.93 3.20 -8.01
N ASP A 56 8.06 3.98 -9.08
CA ASP A 56 6.95 4.57 -9.82
C ASP A 56 6.89 4.08 -11.28
N SER A 57 7.88 3.31 -11.73
CA SER A 57 7.95 2.82 -13.13
C SER A 57 6.87 1.81 -13.55
N ALA A 58 6.21 1.14 -12.60
CA ALA A 58 5.23 0.10 -12.90
C ALA A 58 3.83 0.67 -13.11
N GLU A 59 3.24 0.39 -14.28
CA GLU A 59 1.82 0.69 -14.51
C GLU A 59 0.92 -0.08 -13.53
N VAL A 60 -0.12 0.58 -13.01
CA VAL A 60 -1.01 0.00 -11.99
C VAL A 60 -2.12 -0.88 -12.56
N GLY A 61 -2.34 -0.84 -13.88
CA GLY A 61 -3.28 -1.68 -14.60
C GLY A 61 -4.66 -1.77 -13.93
N ARG A 62 -5.13 -3.00 -13.68
CA ARG A 62 -6.42 -3.24 -13.01
C ARG A 62 -6.39 -2.85 -11.54
N THR A 63 -5.25 -2.94 -10.86
CA THR A 63 -5.13 -2.69 -9.43
C THR A 63 -5.49 -1.25 -9.10
N GLY A 64 -4.99 -0.29 -9.88
CA GLY A 64 -5.25 1.14 -9.65
C GLY A 64 -4.80 1.63 -8.27
N PRO A 65 -5.09 2.89 -7.92
CA PRO A 65 -4.65 3.48 -6.65
C PRO A 65 -5.35 2.91 -5.41
N CYS A 66 -6.48 2.21 -5.58
CA CYS A 66 -7.25 1.66 -4.46
C CYS A 66 -7.12 0.14 -4.29
N GLY A 67 -6.53 -0.56 -5.25
CA GLY A 67 -6.33 -2.00 -5.16
C GLY A 67 -7.38 -2.84 -5.90
N TYR A 68 -6.94 -4.01 -6.37
CA TYR A 68 -7.80 -5.10 -6.82
C TYR A 68 -7.41 -6.35 -6.05
N ASN A 69 -8.36 -6.98 -5.37
CA ASN A 69 -8.11 -8.21 -4.62
C ASN A 69 -8.62 -9.42 -5.42
N ALA A 70 -7.69 -10.16 -6.03
CA ALA A 70 -8.00 -11.34 -6.83
C ALA A 70 -8.62 -12.48 -6.00
N ARG A 71 -8.32 -12.58 -4.70
CA ARG A 71 -8.85 -13.62 -3.80
C ARG A 71 -10.37 -13.61 -3.76
N VAL A 72 -10.94 -12.41 -3.69
CA VAL A 72 -12.38 -12.18 -3.56
C VAL A 72 -12.99 -11.52 -4.80
N SER A 73 -12.17 -11.31 -5.84
CA SER A 73 -12.55 -10.64 -7.09
C SER A 73 -13.15 -9.25 -6.91
N VAL A 74 -12.65 -8.48 -5.93
CA VAL A 74 -13.15 -7.15 -5.59
C VAL A 74 -12.25 -6.06 -6.17
N ASP A 75 -12.86 -5.07 -6.81
CA ASP A 75 -12.20 -3.86 -7.29
C ASP A 75 -12.50 -2.70 -6.34
N TYR A 76 -11.51 -2.28 -5.56
CA TYR A 76 -11.68 -1.23 -4.55
C TYR A 76 -11.66 0.18 -5.14
N ASN A 77 -11.41 0.32 -6.45
CA ASN A 77 -11.46 1.61 -7.14
C ASN A 77 -12.89 2.11 -7.34
N GLN A 78 -13.91 1.25 -7.19
CA GLN A 78 -15.32 1.62 -7.18
C GLN A 78 -15.87 1.51 -5.74
N PRO A 79 -16.74 2.44 -5.28
CA PRO A 79 -17.47 2.28 -4.04
C PRO A 79 -18.30 0.99 -4.03
N GLY A 80 -18.20 0.23 -2.94
CA GLY A 80 -18.91 -1.04 -2.79
C GLY A 80 -19.99 -0.99 -1.72
N PRO A 81 -20.56 -2.15 -1.36
CA PRO A 81 -21.58 -2.24 -0.31
C PRO A 81 -21.10 -1.68 1.05
N ASN A 82 -19.82 -1.86 1.38
CA ASN A 82 -19.28 -1.58 2.72
C ASN A 82 -18.25 -0.43 2.77
N TRP A 83 -17.88 0.16 1.62
CA TRP A 83 -16.80 1.15 1.52
C TRP A 83 -17.11 2.22 0.47
N GLY A 84 -16.33 3.30 0.41
CA GLY A 84 -16.41 4.29 -0.66
C GLY A 84 -17.59 5.25 -0.62
N LYS A 85 -18.57 5.07 0.28
CA LYS A 85 -19.81 5.85 0.33
C LYS A 85 -19.70 7.18 1.09
N LYS A 86 -18.71 7.29 1.97
CA LYS A 86 -18.46 8.46 2.81
C LYS A 86 -17.03 8.42 3.35
N PRO A 87 -16.47 9.58 3.71
CA PRO A 87 -15.23 9.66 4.47
C PRO A 87 -15.28 8.83 5.76
N VAL A 88 -14.18 8.14 6.08
CA VAL A 88 -13.97 7.46 7.37
C VAL A 88 -13.29 8.37 8.40
N ALA A 89 -12.67 9.46 7.94
CA ALA A 89 -12.01 10.45 8.78
C ALA A 89 -12.10 11.84 8.14
N THR A 90 -12.09 12.86 8.98
CA THR A 90 -12.06 14.27 8.58
C THR A 90 -10.85 14.94 9.20
N TYR A 91 -10.13 15.71 8.39
CA TYR A 91 -8.92 16.42 8.78
C TYR A 91 -9.01 17.89 8.38
N SER A 92 -8.14 18.71 8.95
CA SER A 92 -7.94 20.09 8.53
C SER A 92 -6.79 20.20 7.52
N PRO A 93 -6.82 21.18 6.60
CA PRO A 93 -5.66 21.54 5.79
C PRO A 93 -4.40 21.72 6.64
N GLY A 94 -3.26 21.18 6.19
CA GLY A 94 -1.98 21.28 6.89
C GLY A 94 -1.85 20.40 8.15
N GLN A 95 -2.88 19.67 8.56
CA GLN A 95 -2.87 18.85 9.77
C GLN A 95 -1.85 17.70 9.66
N VAL A 96 -1.03 17.52 10.69
CA VAL A 96 -0.21 16.31 10.84
C VAL A 96 -1.05 15.20 11.48
N ILE A 97 -1.12 14.05 10.80
CA ILE A 97 -1.94 12.90 11.23
C ILE A 97 -1.11 11.63 11.38
N ASP A 98 -1.59 10.71 12.21
CA ASP A 98 -1.06 9.35 12.26
C ASP A 98 -1.65 8.51 11.12
N VAL A 99 -0.78 7.80 10.42
CA VAL A 99 -1.14 6.76 9.46
C VAL A 99 -0.51 5.43 9.83
N GLN A 100 -1.18 4.36 9.46
CA GLN A 100 -0.73 3.01 9.78
C GLN A 100 -1.15 2.05 8.67
N TRP A 101 -0.27 1.12 8.34
CA TRP A 101 -0.61 -0.06 7.56
C TRP A 101 -0.29 -1.33 8.34
N CYS A 102 -0.86 -2.43 7.90
CA CYS A 102 -0.71 -3.74 8.52
C CYS A 102 0.10 -4.66 7.60
N VAL A 103 1.17 -5.26 8.11
CA VAL A 103 1.98 -6.26 7.40
C VAL A 103 1.75 -7.64 8.01
N ASP A 104 1.49 -8.65 7.18
CA ASP A 104 1.33 -10.03 7.63
C ASP A 104 2.67 -10.63 8.08
N ASN A 105 2.65 -11.43 9.14
CA ASN A 105 3.86 -12.08 9.68
C ASN A 105 4.62 -12.93 8.64
N ASN A 106 3.93 -13.56 7.70
CA ASN A 106 4.54 -14.40 6.66
C ASN A 106 4.82 -13.63 5.36
N GLY A 107 4.40 -12.36 5.28
CA GLY A 107 4.47 -11.52 4.09
C GLY A 107 5.14 -10.18 4.36
N ASP A 108 6.22 -10.15 5.15
CA ASP A 108 7.07 -8.97 5.35
C ASP A 108 8.29 -8.97 4.40
N HIS A 109 8.22 -8.14 3.36
CA HIS A 109 9.17 -8.13 2.24
C HIS A 109 10.13 -6.93 2.25
N GLY A 110 10.14 -6.14 3.33
CA GLY A 110 10.92 -4.90 3.39
C GLY A 110 10.50 -3.90 2.29
N GLY A 111 11.46 -3.08 1.84
CA GLY A 111 11.21 -2.08 0.79
C GLY A 111 10.71 -0.73 1.33
N MET A 112 9.92 -0.03 0.53
CA MET A 112 9.55 1.37 0.76
C MET A 112 8.05 1.59 0.52
N PHE A 113 7.46 2.51 1.28
CA PHE A 113 6.03 2.80 1.21
C PHE A 113 5.75 4.30 1.30
N ALA A 114 4.59 4.71 0.79
CA ALA A 114 4.18 6.10 0.71
C ALA A 114 2.66 6.25 0.85
N TYR A 115 2.26 7.49 1.15
CA TYR A 115 0.88 7.93 1.23
C TYR A 115 0.69 9.15 0.35
N ARG A 116 -0.47 9.24 -0.30
CA ARG A 116 -0.67 10.13 -1.44
C ARG A 116 -2.10 10.64 -1.49
N ILE A 117 -2.29 11.89 -1.89
CA ILE A 117 -3.61 12.51 -2.12
C ILE A 117 -3.58 13.20 -3.48
N CYS A 118 -4.34 12.68 -4.44
CA CYS A 118 -4.62 13.38 -5.69
C CYS A 118 -5.47 14.63 -5.39
N GLN A 119 -4.97 15.80 -5.82
CA GLN A 119 -5.63 17.09 -5.60
C GLN A 119 -6.50 17.55 -6.79
N ASP A 120 -6.66 16.70 -7.81
CA ASP A 120 -7.66 16.88 -8.86
C ASP A 120 -8.94 16.10 -8.52
N GLN A 121 -9.93 16.81 -8.01
CA GLN A 121 -11.20 16.21 -7.63
C GLN A 121 -11.92 15.54 -8.81
N SER A 122 -11.77 16.03 -10.04
CA SER A 122 -12.47 15.46 -11.20
C SER A 122 -11.93 14.07 -11.58
N ILE A 123 -10.65 13.82 -11.29
CA ILE A 123 -10.04 12.49 -11.38
C ILE A 123 -10.58 11.61 -10.26
N VAL A 124 -10.56 12.11 -9.01
CA VAL A 124 -10.99 11.36 -7.82
C VAL A 124 -12.48 11.00 -7.88
N ASP A 125 -13.35 11.87 -8.39
CA ASP A 125 -14.79 11.66 -8.46
C ASP A 125 -15.17 10.37 -9.20
N LYS A 126 -14.39 9.95 -10.19
CA LYS A 126 -14.59 8.69 -10.91
C LYS A 126 -14.45 7.46 -10.00
N PHE A 127 -13.72 7.59 -8.90
CA PHE A 127 -13.50 6.54 -7.88
C PHE A 127 -14.49 6.65 -6.71
N LEU A 128 -15.37 7.64 -6.74
CA LEU A 128 -16.41 7.90 -5.75
C LEU A 128 -17.83 7.63 -6.28
N ASP A 129 -17.97 7.33 -7.57
CA ASP A 129 -19.23 6.99 -8.21
C ASP A 129 -19.52 5.48 -8.08
N PRO A 130 -20.56 5.05 -7.33
CA PRO A 130 -20.91 3.64 -7.20
C PRO A 130 -21.44 3.02 -8.50
N ASP A 131 -21.88 3.82 -9.48
CA ASP A 131 -22.42 3.35 -10.75
C ASP A 131 -21.36 3.33 -11.87
N TYR A 132 -20.10 3.66 -11.55
CA TYR A 132 -18.99 3.73 -12.50
C TYR A 132 -17.77 2.92 -12.06
N ILE A 133 -17.19 2.14 -12.97
CA ILE A 133 -15.91 1.46 -12.75
C ILE A 133 -14.83 2.17 -13.56
N PRO A 134 -13.84 2.81 -12.92
CA PRO A 134 -12.72 3.41 -13.63
C PRO A 134 -12.02 2.45 -14.57
N THR A 135 -11.77 2.89 -15.80
CA THR A 135 -10.96 2.15 -16.77
C THR A 135 -9.50 2.06 -16.33
N GLN A 136 -8.71 1.16 -16.93
CA GLN A 136 -7.27 1.07 -16.61
C GLN A 136 -6.52 2.37 -16.93
N ALA A 137 -6.91 3.08 -18.00
CA ALA A 137 -6.32 4.37 -18.35
C ALA A 137 -6.65 5.44 -17.30
N GLU A 138 -7.86 5.45 -16.75
CA GLU A 138 -8.24 6.37 -15.68
C GLU A 138 -7.60 6.01 -14.34
N LYS A 139 -7.39 4.71 -14.09
CA LYS A 139 -6.60 4.22 -12.96
C LYS A 139 -5.15 4.68 -13.05
N GLN A 140 -4.54 4.62 -14.23
CA GLN A 140 -3.19 5.13 -14.42
C GLN A 140 -3.14 6.65 -14.29
N ALA A 141 -4.06 7.38 -14.93
CA ALA A 141 -4.12 8.83 -14.77
C ALA A 141 -4.35 9.28 -13.32
N ALA A 142 -5.12 8.51 -12.55
CA ALA A 142 -5.27 8.74 -11.12
C ALA A 142 -3.99 8.43 -10.34
N GLU A 143 -3.33 7.31 -10.63
CA GLU A 143 -2.03 6.98 -10.04
C GLU A 143 -1.00 8.10 -10.29
N ASP A 144 -0.90 8.61 -11.51
CA ASP A 144 -0.02 9.74 -11.85
C ASP A 144 -0.35 10.98 -10.99
N CYS A 145 -1.64 11.30 -10.81
CA CYS A 145 -2.07 12.37 -9.91
C CYS A 145 -1.73 12.10 -8.43
N PHE A 146 -1.80 10.84 -7.98
CA PHE A 146 -1.37 10.45 -6.64
C PHE A 146 0.15 10.53 -6.46
N GLU A 147 0.93 10.22 -7.50
CA GLU A 147 2.39 10.38 -7.48
C GLU A 147 2.80 11.85 -7.37
N GLU A 148 2.12 12.75 -8.09
CA GLU A 148 2.26 14.20 -7.90
C GLU A 148 1.80 14.65 -6.49
N GLY A 149 0.78 13.98 -5.96
CA GLY A 149 0.20 14.20 -4.64
C GLY A 149 0.88 13.45 -3.49
N LEU A 150 2.14 13.04 -3.66
CA LEU A 150 2.93 12.39 -2.62
C LEU A 150 2.97 13.25 -1.34
N LEU A 151 2.81 12.60 -0.18
CA LEU A 151 2.91 13.23 1.13
C LEU A 151 4.26 12.84 1.76
N PRO A 152 5.29 13.69 1.63
CA PRO A 152 6.65 13.32 2.00
C PRO A 152 6.77 13.05 3.50
N CYS A 153 7.55 12.02 3.88
CA CYS A 153 7.94 11.79 5.26
C CYS A 153 8.56 13.05 5.88
N THR A 154 9.35 13.79 5.08
CA THR A 154 10.12 14.97 5.49
C THR A 154 9.28 16.20 5.81
N ASP A 155 7.98 16.20 5.47
CA ASP A 155 7.09 17.34 5.73
C ASP A 155 6.59 17.40 7.18
N VAL A 156 6.90 16.39 8.00
CA VAL A 156 6.55 16.33 9.42
C VAL A 156 7.76 16.68 10.28
N ASP A 157 7.69 17.82 10.95
CA ASP A 157 8.74 18.29 11.86
C ASP A 157 9.05 17.25 12.95
N GLY A 158 10.34 16.91 13.09
CA GLY A 158 10.83 15.95 14.08
C GLY A 158 10.65 14.47 13.70
N GLN A 159 10.00 14.16 12.58
CA GLN A 159 9.98 12.79 12.05
C GLN A 159 11.34 12.41 11.45
N THR A 160 11.80 11.19 11.73
CA THR A 160 13.05 10.68 11.14
C THR A 160 12.77 10.00 9.80
N CYS A 161 13.31 10.55 8.71
CA CYS A 161 13.11 10.07 7.35
C CYS A 161 14.45 9.60 6.76
N GLY A 162 14.73 8.31 6.93
CA GLY A 162 15.95 7.67 6.45
C GLY A 162 15.85 7.19 5.00
N TYR A 163 17.00 6.88 4.41
CA TYR A 163 17.08 6.17 3.14
C TYR A 163 16.95 4.67 3.37
N SER A 164 16.44 3.95 2.38
CA SER A 164 16.36 2.49 2.47
C SER A 164 17.76 1.86 2.57
N PRO A 165 17.99 0.96 3.55
CA PRO A 165 19.25 0.21 3.64
C PRO A 165 19.42 -0.79 2.48
N ASP A 166 18.34 -1.07 1.76
CA ASP A 166 18.34 -1.97 0.60
C ASP A 166 18.50 -1.17 -0.72
N CYS A 167 18.83 0.13 -0.63
CA CYS A 167 19.09 1.03 -1.74
C CYS A 167 20.45 1.73 -1.63
N SER A 168 21.16 1.86 -2.74
CA SER A 168 22.46 2.55 -2.85
C SER A 168 22.33 3.97 -3.44
N PRO A 169 23.21 4.92 -3.08
CA PRO A 169 23.25 6.24 -3.69
C PRO A 169 23.30 6.18 -5.22
N GLY A 170 22.46 6.99 -5.87
CA GLY A 170 22.34 7.05 -7.33
C GLY A 170 21.30 6.09 -7.94
N GLN A 171 20.69 5.22 -7.15
CA GLN A 171 19.52 4.44 -7.59
C GLN A 171 18.22 5.25 -7.39
N PRO A 172 17.16 5.02 -8.18
CA PRO A 172 15.88 5.73 -8.02
C PRO A 172 15.22 5.59 -6.64
N CYS A 173 15.41 4.46 -5.96
CA CYS A 173 14.94 4.25 -4.58
C CYS A 173 15.70 5.08 -3.53
N TYR A 174 16.78 5.78 -3.90
CA TYR A 174 17.61 6.54 -2.95
C TYR A 174 16.99 7.92 -2.70
N ARG A 175 15.82 7.88 -2.05
CA ARG A 175 14.98 9.03 -1.70
C ARG A 175 14.39 8.82 -0.31
N ASN A 176 13.97 9.89 0.35
CA ASN A 176 13.46 9.86 1.73
C ASN A 176 12.17 10.69 1.92
N ASP A 177 11.58 11.13 0.81
CA ASP A 177 10.17 11.53 0.75
C ASP A 177 9.26 10.32 0.97
N TRP A 178 9.61 9.17 0.43
CA TRP A 178 9.04 7.88 0.80
C TRP A 178 9.53 7.40 2.17
N PHE A 179 8.71 6.62 2.86
CA PHE A 179 9.11 5.89 4.05
C PHE A 179 9.86 4.62 3.66
N THR A 180 10.74 4.15 4.53
CA THR A 180 11.45 2.88 4.36
C THR A 180 11.19 1.93 5.52
N CYS A 181 11.04 0.65 5.19
CA CYS A 181 11.16 -0.43 6.15
C CYS A 181 12.60 -0.54 6.67
N LYS A 182 12.82 -1.34 7.73
CA LYS A 182 14.18 -1.77 8.12
C LYS A 182 14.74 -2.74 7.07
N SER A 183 16.05 -2.98 7.12
CA SER A 183 16.70 -3.86 6.15
C SER A 183 16.06 -5.24 6.14
N PHE A 184 15.84 -5.75 4.92
CA PHE A 184 15.31 -7.09 4.75
C PHE A 184 16.26 -8.17 5.29
N ASP A 185 17.58 -8.01 5.13
CA ASP A 185 18.59 -8.99 5.58
C ASP A 185 19.18 -8.68 6.97
N GLY A 186 18.61 -7.70 7.69
CA GLY A 186 19.11 -7.25 9.00
C GLY A 186 19.02 -8.32 10.10
N ASN A 187 20.10 -8.44 10.89
CA ASN A 187 20.23 -9.41 12.01
C ASN A 187 19.97 -8.80 13.40
N GLN A 188 19.67 -7.49 13.52
CA GLN A 188 19.48 -6.80 14.80
C GLN A 188 18.35 -5.74 14.72
N ASP A 189 17.60 -5.62 15.81
CA ASP A 189 16.51 -4.64 16.09
C ASP A 189 15.41 -4.50 15.02
N GLY A 190 14.73 -5.62 14.76
CA GLY A 190 13.59 -5.68 13.85
C GLY A 190 14.03 -5.85 12.39
N LYS A 191 13.53 -6.90 11.74
CA LYS A 191 13.73 -7.17 10.31
C LYS A 191 12.52 -6.68 9.53
N GLY A 192 12.76 -6.16 8.33
CA GLY A 192 11.69 -5.76 7.40
C GLY A 192 10.82 -4.62 7.92
N CYS A 193 9.57 -4.60 7.49
CA CYS A 193 8.60 -3.57 7.78
C CYS A 193 8.07 -3.65 9.21
N ARG A 194 7.88 -4.85 9.78
CA ARG A 194 7.43 -4.99 11.18
C ARG A 194 8.42 -4.36 12.19
N GLY A 195 9.70 -4.26 11.82
CA GLY A 195 10.73 -3.63 12.62
C GLY A 195 10.62 -2.11 12.76
N VAL A 196 9.72 -1.46 12.00
CA VAL A 196 9.47 -0.02 12.14
C VAL A 196 8.83 0.28 13.49
N ASP A 197 7.73 -0.41 13.83
CA ASP A 197 7.05 -0.25 15.13
C ASP A 197 7.58 -1.21 16.19
N ASN A 198 8.13 -2.37 15.78
CA ASN A 198 8.44 -3.50 16.66
C ASN A 198 7.22 -3.91 17.53
N ALA A 199 6.02 -3.83 16.94
CA ALA A 199 4.76 -4.14 17.61
C ALA A 199 4.64 -5.66 17.89
N PRO A 200 3.80 -6.07 18.86
CA PRO A 200 3.47 -7.49 19.03
C PRO A 200 2.69 -8.03 17.81
N ILE A 201 2.78 -9.35 17.60
CA ILE A 201 1.96 -10.05 16.60
C ILE A 201 0.47 -9.87 16.91
N ASN A 202 -0.36 -9.74 15.88
CA ASN A 202 -1.79 -9.41 15.96
C ASN A 202 -2.07 -7.99 16.50
N SER A 203 -1.11 -7.07 16.39
CA SER A 203 -1.37 -5.64 16.65
C SER A 203 -2.31 -5.01 15.63
N CYS A 204 -2.43 -5.62 14.45
CA CYS A 204 -3.47 -5.39 13.47
C CYS A 204 -3.87 -6.71 12.78
N TYR A 205 -5.00 -6.71 12.08
CA TYR A 205 -5.55 -7.91 11.47
C TYR A 205 -4.88 -8.22 10.14
N THR A 206 -4.46 -9.47 9.96
CA THR A 206 -4.26 -10.12 8.65
C THR A 206 -4.80 -11.54 8.78
N SER A 207 -5.27 -12.11 7.66
CA SER A 207 -5.92 -13.42 7.66
C SER A 207 -4.94 -14.59 7.72
N ILE A 208 -3.74 -14.44 7.17
CA ILE A 208 -2.80 -15.55 6.93
C ILE A 208 -2.05 -15.96 8.20
N ALA A 209 -1.35 -15.03 8.86
CA ALA A 209 -0.46 -15.36 9.97
C ALA A 209 -0.45 -14.34 11.13
N GLY A 210 -1.39 -13.40 11.14
CA GLY A 210 -1.43 -12.32 12.12
C GLY A 210 -0.52 -11.16 11.73
N GLY A 211 -1.01 -9.95 11.98
CA GLY A 211 -0.41 -8.72 11.46
C GLY A 211 0.43 -7.95 12.47
N TYR A 212 1.35 -7.15 11.95
CA TYR A 212 2.11 -6.14 12.67
C TYR A 212 1.77 -4.75 12.16
N THR A 213 1.58 -3.80 13.05
CA THR A 213 1.42 -2.41 12.66
C THR A 213 2.74 -1.85 12.13
N VAL A 214 2.63 -0.98 11.13
CA VAL A 214 3.72 -0.15 10.63
C VAL A 214 3.19 1.28 10.57
N SER A 215 3.70 2.14 11.44
CA SER A 215 3.14 3.46 11.71
C SER A 215 4.04 4.59 11.20
N GLY A 216 3.43 5.71 10.87
CA GLY A 216 4.12 6.94 10.50
C GLY A 216 3.22 8.16 10.69
N LYS A 217 3.76 9.35 10.44
CA LYS A 217 2.98 10.59 10.38
C LYS A 217 3.12 11.21 9.00
N ILE A 218 2.04 11.80 8.52
CA ILE A 218 2.01 12.57 7.27
C ILE A 218 1.35 13.92 7.53
N LYS A 219 1.70 14.91 6.71
CA LYS A 219 1.04 16.21 6.72
C LYS A 219 -0.01 16.26 5.62
N ILE A 220 -1.25 16.55 5.98
CA ILE A 220 -2.36 16.75 5.04
C ILE A 220 -2.08 18.02 4.20
N PRO A 221 -2.31 17.99 2.88
CA PRO A 221 -2.05 19.15 2.02
C PRO A 221 -2.95 20.34 2.36
N GLU A 222 -2.56 21.53 1.93
CA GLU A 222 -3.39 22.73 1.96
C GLU A 222 -4.48 22.67 0.86
N TYR A 223 -5.34 21.65 0.96
CA TYR A 223 -6.38 21.30 -0.01
C TYR A 223 -7.68 20.97 0.73
N VAL A 224 -8.83 21.30 0.14
CA VAL A 224 -10.15 21.07 0.75
C VAL A 224 -10.98 20.19 -0.17
N SER A 225 -11.56 19.13 0.40
CA SER A 225 -12.54 18.29 -0.26
C SER A 225 -13.44 17.61 0.77
N ASN A 226 -14.75 17.66 0.52
CA ASN A 226 -15.73 16.97 1.36
C ASN A 226 -15.61 15.44 1.26
N HIS A 227 -15.03 14.92 0.18
CA HIS A 227 -14.77 13.50 -0.02
C HIS A 227 -13.65 13.34 -1.07
N THR A 228 -12.47 12.96 -0.60
CA THR A 228 -11.32 12.60 -1.43
C THR A 228 -10.71 11.27 -0.94
N LEU A 229 -9.59 10.87 -1.52
CA LEU A 229 -8.92 9.61 -1.25
C LEU A 229 -7.49 9.83 -0.75
N LEU A 230 -7.13 9.07 0.28
CA LEU A 230 -5.76 8.83 0.70
C LEU A 230 -5.33 7.46 0.16
N SER A 231 -4.38 7.42 -0.77
CA SER A 231 -3.86 6.17 -1.32
C SER A 231 -2.52 5.78 -0.70
N PHE A 232 -2.44 4.55 -0.23
CA PHE A 232 -1.23 3.89 0.26
C PHE A 232 -0.62 3.03 -0.86
N LYS A 233 0.70 3.13 -1.04
CA LYS A 233 1.50 2.32 -1.96
C LYS A 233 2.70 1.74 -1.20
N TRP A 234 2.90 0.44 -1.29
CA TRP A 234 4.08 -0.25 -0.77
C TRP A 234 4.75 -1.05 -1.88
N ASN A 235 6.01 -0.73 -2.14
CA ASN A 235 6.86 -1.43 -3.09
C ASN A 235 7.76 -2.41 -2.33
N SER A 236 7.62 -3.69 -2.68
CA SER A 236 8.46 -4.74 -2.12
C SER A 236 9.89 -4.63 -2.63
N PHE A 237 10.87 -4.79 -1.74
CA PHE A 237 12.27 -4.97 -2.13
C PHE A 237 12.53 -6.42 -2.56
N GLN A 238 12.02 -7.39 -1.78
CA GLN A 238 12.33 -8.81 -1.96
C GLN A 238 11.69 -9.42 -3.21
N THR A 239 10.53 -8.91 -3.64
CA THR A 239 9.67 -9.53 -4.66
C THR A 239 9.15 -8.50 -5.67
N PRO A 240 8.80 -8.92 -6.90
CA PRO A 240 8.28 -8.04 -7.95
C PRO A 240 6.80 -7.69 -7.73
N GLN A 241 6.50 -7.07 -6.58
CA GLN A 241 5.13 -6.89 -6.06
C GLN A 241 4.93 -5.48 -5.49
N VAL A 242 3.74 -4.92 -5.73
CA VAL A 242 3.29 -3.64 -5.15
C VAL A 242 1.92 -3.83 -4.49
N TYR A 243 1.71 -3.18 -3.34
CA TYR A 243 0.46 -3.23 -2.58
C TYR A 243 -0.17 -1.86 -2.56
N LEU A 244 -1.41 -1.79 -3.04
CA LEU A 244 -2.15 -0.53 -3.23
C LEU A 244 -3.50 -0.66 -2.55
N THR A 245 -3.78 0.27 -1.64
CA THR A 245 -5.10 0.40 -1.00
C THR A 245 -5.40 1.87 -0.77
N CYS A 246 -6.68 2.25 -0.67
CA CYS A 246 -7.04 3.64 -0.42
C CYS A 246 -8.10 3.77 0.67
N ALA A 247 -8.13 4.92 1.33
CA ALA A 247 -9.13 5.29 2.33
C ALA A 247 -9.87 6.56 1.90
N ASP A 248 -11.18 6.56 2.10
CA ASP A 248 -12.04 7.71 1.87
C ASP A 248 -11.89 8.72 3.02
N ILE A 249 -11.50 9.95 2.74
CA ILE A 249 -11.28 11.00 3.76
C ILE A 249 -11.94 12.31 3.35
N ALA A 250 -12.13 13.21 4.31
CA ALA A 250 -12.50 14.59 4.07
C ALA A 250 -11.39 15.50 4.59
N ILE A 251 -11.17 16.61 3.89
CA ILE A 251 -10.32 17.69 4.34
C ILE A 251 -11.16 18.96 4.31
N THR A 252 -11.46 19.52 5.48
CA THR A 252 -12.41 20.64 5.62
C THR A 252 -11.80 21.73 6.51
N GLU A 253 -12.20 22.98 6.27
CA GLU A 253 -11.82 24.15 7.10
C GLU A 253 -12.27 24.02 8.56
#